data_AF-A0A518CTE0-F1
#
_entry.id   AF-A0A518CTE0-F1
#
_cell.length_a   1.000
_cell.length_b   1.000
_cell.length_c   1.000
_cell.angle_alpha   90.00
_cell.angle_beta   90.00
_cell.angle_gamma   90.00
#
_symmetry.space_group_name_H-M   'P 1'
#
loop_
_entity.id
_entity.type
_entity.pdbx_description
1 polymer ?
#
loop_
_entity_poly.entity_id
_entity_poly.type
_entity_poly.pdbx_seq_one_letter_code
_entity_poly.pdbx_strand_id
1 'polypeptide(L)'
;MQPWYLFLLTMVGCMTREQQLAIEYLQTENNILRDKIGNKRVLLDDNERRRLAVKGKQLGRKLLSELEAIFTPDTILRWHRELIARKWDYSSKKKRVGRPRIRQEIVEQIPYRKKTQPNSKHCKSRGL
;
A
#
# COMPACT_ATOMS: atom_id res chain seq x y z
N MET A 1 12.16 -4.13 46.16
CA MET A 1 11.02 -3.86 45.25
C MET A 1 10.34 -2.59 45.71
N GLN A 2 10.27 -1.56 44.86
CA GLN A 2 9.63 -0.29 45.26
C GLN A 2 8.10 -0.45 45.27
N PRO A 3 7.38 0.07 46.29
CA PRO A 3 5.94 -0.18 46.48
C PRO A 3 5.03 0.34 45.36
N TRP A 4 5.46 1.37 44.61
CA TRP A 4 4.73 1.87 43.44
C TRP A 4 4.67 0.87 42.29
N TYR A 5 5.64 -0.05 42.20
CA TYR A 5 5.65 -1.09 41.18
C TYR A 5 4.47 -2.05 41.35
N LEU A 6 4.16 -2.43 42.60
CA LEU A 6 3.01 -3.28 42.91
C LEU A 6 1.70 -2.59 42.53
N PHE A 7 1.59 -1.29 42.84
CA PHE A 7 0.44 -0.48 42.46
C PHE A 7 0.23 -0.42 40.93
N LEU A 8 1.31 -0.20 40.16
CA LEU A 8 1.21 -0.24 38.70
C LEU A 8 0.84 -1.63 38.19
N LEU A 9 1.41 -2.70 38.76
CA LEU A 9 1.12 -4.06 38.36
C LEU A 9 -0.36 -4.41 38.60
N THR A 10 -0.91 -4.00 39.75
CA THR A 10 -2.32 -4.20 40.06
C THR A 10 -3.25 -3.39 39.17
N MET A 11 -2.86 -2.15 38.84
CA MET A 11 -3.63 -1.29 37.93
C MET A 11 -3.66 -1.86 36.51
N VAL A 12 -2.51 -2.28 35.97
CA VAL A 12 -2.43 -2.92 34.66
C VAL A 12 -3.23 -4.22 34.66
N GLY A 13 -3.04 -5.09 35.66
CA GLY A 13 -3.76 -6.35 35.76
C GLY A 13 -5.28 -6.20 35.89
N CYS A 14 -5.76 -5.12 36.52
CA CYS A 14 -7.18 -4.80 36.62
C CYS A 14 -7.75 -4.33 35.27
N MET A 15 -7.06 -3.39 34.61
CA MET A 15 -7.50 -2.85 33.32
C MET A 15 -7.51 -3.91 32.21
N THR A 16 -6.55 -4.83 32.21
CA THR A 16 -6.47 -5.88 31.19
C THR A 16 -7.62 -6.89 31.27
N ARG A 17 -8.19 -7.15 32.46
CA ARG A 17 -9.29 -8.13 32.62
C ARG A 17 -10.57 -7.67 31.95
N GLU A 18 -10.99 -6.44 32.21
CA GLU A 18 -12.17 -5.83 31.58
C GLU A 18 -11.99 -5.69 30.07
N GLN A 19 -10.78 -5.32 29.63
CA GLN A 19 -10.44 -5.26 28.21
C GLN A 19 -10.52 -6.63 27.54
N GLN A 20 -10.12 -7.70 28.23
CA GLN A 20 -10.14 -9.05 27.68
C GLN A 20 -11.57 -9.55 27.45
N LEU A 21 -12.48 -9.30 28.39
CA LEU A 21 -13.91 -9.66 28.25
C LEU A 21 -14.56 -8.94 27.06
N ALA A 22 -14.24 -7.66 26.86
CA ALA A 22 -14.74 -6.91 25.72
C ALA A 22 -14.20 -7.47 24.38
N ILE A 23 -12.92 -7.87 24.34
CA ILE A 23 -12.32 -8.48 23.14
C ILE A 23 -12.98 -9.81 22.83
N GLU A 24 -13.16 -10.69 23.83
CA GLU A 24 -13.79 -12.00 23.67
C GLU A 24 -15.23 -11.88 23.17
N TYR A 25 -16.00 -10.94 23.74
CA TYR A 25 -17.35 -10.65 23.26
C TYR A 25 -17.35 -10.19 21.80
N LEU A 26 -16.48 -9.24 21.43
CA LEU A 26 -16.39 -8.74 20.06
C LEU A 26 -15.90 -9.80 19.07
N GLN A 27 -15.02 -10.71 19.47
CA GLN A 27 -14.63 -11.86 18.65
C GLN A 27 -15.81 -12.79 18.40
N THR A 28 -16.59 -13.09 19.45
CA THR A 28 -17.79 -13.91 19.35
C THR A 28 -18.83 -13.26 18.43
N GLU A 29 -19.07 -11.96 18.59
CA GLU A 29 -19.98 -11.20 17.72
C GLU A 29 -19.50 -11.21 16.27
N ASN A 30 -18.22 -10.95 16.01
CA ASN A 30 -17.64 -11.02 14.66
C ASN A 30 -17.82 -12.41 14.04
N ASN A 31 -17.68 -13.49 14.80
CA ASN A 31 -17.87 -14.84 14.30
C ASN A 31 -19.33 -15.13 13.95
N ILE A 32 -20.29 -14.71 14.79
CA ILE A 32 -21.72 -14.81 14.48
C ILE A 32 -22.07 -13.98 13.23
N LEU A 33 -21.51 -12.78 13.10
CA LEU A 33 -21.73 -11.93 11.93
C LEU A 33 -21.15 -12.55 10.65
N ARG A 34 -19.97 -13.18 10.73
CA ARG A 34 -19.36 -13.93 9.62
C ARG A 34 -20.25 -15.09 9.20
N ASP A 35 -20.75 -15.87 10.16
CA ASP A 35 -21.64 -17.00 9.88
C ASP A 35 -22.96 -16.55 9.21
N LYS A 36 -23.52 -15.42 9.67
CA LYS A 36 -24.74 -14.84 9.08
C LYS A 36 -24.54 -14.29 7.67
N ILE A 37 -23.39 -13.66 7.40
CA ILE A 37 -23.06 -13.13 6.08
C ILE A 37 -22.73 -14.28 5.11
N GLY A 38 -22.20 -15.41 5.63
CA GLY A 38 -21.77 -16.56 4.86
C GLY A 38 -20.62 -16.24 3.90
N ASN A 39 -20.47 -17.01 2.83
CA ASN A 39 -19.44 -16.81 1.80
C ASN A 39 -19.70 -15.62 0.84
N LYS A 40 -20.61 -14.70 1.19
CA LYS A 40 -20.90 -13.55 0.34
C LYS A 40 -19.75 -12.55 0.41
N ARG A 41 -19.34 -12.03 -0.76
CA ARG A 41 -18.32 -10.98 -0.85
C ARG A 41 -18.90 -9.69 -0.25
N VAL A 42 -18.39 -9.29 0.91
CA VAL A 42 -18.73 -8.00 1.54
C VAL A 42 -18.03 -6.87 0.78
N LEU A 43 -18.80 -6.06 0.07
CA LEU A 43 -18.29 -4.88 -0.62
C LEU A 43 -18.36 -3.68 0.32
N LEU A 44 -17.22 -3.34 0.92
CA LEU A 44 -17.09 -2.13 1.74
C LEU A 44 -16.98 -0.89 0.86
N ASP A 45 -17.58 0.22 1.33
CA ASP A 45 -17.35 1.56 0.79
C ASP A 45 -15.91 2.03 1.06
N ASP A 46 -15.41 2.97 0.25
CA ASP A 46 -14.05 3.49 0.39
C ASP A 46 -13.82 4.20 1.74
N ASN A 47 -14.86 4.81 2.32
CA ASN A 47 -14.78 5.41 3.65
C ASN A 47 -14.65 4.36 4.75
N GLU A 48 -15.37 3.25 4.63
CA GLU A 48 -15.31 2.13 5.57
C GLU A 48 -13.94 1.46 5.51
N ARG A 49 -13.44 1.19 4.30
CA ARG A 49 -12.08 0.69 4.08
C ARG A 49 -11.03 1.59 4.69
N ARG A 50 -11.19 2.92 4.58
CA ARG A 50 -10.28 3.89 5.18
C ARG A 50 -10.27 3.82 6.70
N ARG A 51 -11.44 3.82 7.33
CA ARG A 51 -11.56 3.70 8.79
C ARG A 51 -10.94 2.39 9.29
N LEU A 52 -11.22 1.30 8.60
CA LEU A 52 -10.71 -0.02 8.94
C LEU A 52 -9.19 -0.12 8.74
N ALA A 53 -8.66 0.43 7.65
CA ALA A 53 -7.22 0.43 7.36
C ALA A 53 -6.40 1.21 8.41
N VAL A 54 -6.91 2.36 8.86
CA VAL A 54 -6.23 3.17 9.91
C VAL A 54 -6.21 2.43 11.24
N LYS A 55 -7.35 1.89 11.68
CA LYS A 55 -7.42 1.12 12.93
C LYS A 55 -6.61 -0.18 12.85
N GLY A 56 -6.69 -0.89 11.72
CA GLY A 56 -5.94 -2.13 11.51
C GLY A 56 -4.42 -1.93 11.51
N LYS A 57 -3.93 -0.78 11.04
CA LYS A 57 -2.49 -0.48 11.11
C LYS A 57 -1.99 -0.32 12.54
N GLN A 58 -2.81 0.21 13.46
CA GLN A 58 -2.46 0.36 14.88
C GLN A 58 -2.35 -0.99 15.59
N LEU A 59 -3.22 -1.94 15.24
CA LEU A 59 -3.22 -3.30 15.80
C LEU A 59 -2.05 -4.16 15.26
N GLY A 60 -1.66 -3.96 14.00
CA GLY A 60 -0.58 -4.72 13.38
C GLY A 60 -0.97 -6.15 12.98
N ARG A 61 -0.02 -6.91 12.41
CA ARG A 61 -0.32 -8.20 11.74
C ARG A 61 -0.74 -9.30 12.70
N LYS A 62 -0.07 -9.42 13.86
CA LYS A 62 -0.31 -10.49 14.84
C LYS A 62 -1.71 -10.38 15.45
N LEU A 63 -2.04 -9.21 15.98
CA LEU A 63 -3.36 -8.97 16.58
C LEU A 63 -4.49 -9.07 15.54
N LEU A 64 -4.30 -8.57 14.32
CA LEU A 64 -5.32 -8.73 13.27
C LEU A 64 -5.57 -10.19 12.91
N SER A 65 -4.57 -11.06 13.03
CA SER A 65 -4.72 -12.50 12.78
C SER A 65 -5.48 -13.19 13.91
N GLU A 66 -5.33 -12.70 15.15
CA GLU A 66 -5.97 -13.24 16.35
C GLU A 66 -7.43 -12.79 16.51
N LEU A 67 -7.75 -11.60 16.01
CA LEU A 67 -9.13 -11.06 16.04
C LEU A 67 -10.06 -11.70 14.99
N GLU A 68 -9.57 -12.69 14.23
CA GLU A 68 -10.32 -13.39 13.17
C GLU A 68 -11.14 -12.45 12.28
N ALA A 69 -10.53 -11.31 11.91
CA ALA A 69 -11.23 -10.26 11.20
C ALA A 69 -11.86 -10.79 9.89
N ILE A 70 -13.04 -10.25 9.53
CA ILE A 70 -13.77 -10.58 8.29
C ILE A 70 -12.86 -10.52 7.06
N PHE A 71 -11.87 -9.62 7.09
CA PHE A 71 -10.89 -9.42 6.02
C PHE A 71 -9.51 -9.91 6.47
N THR A 72 -8.78 -10.55 5.55
CA THR A 72 -7.39 -10.96 5.78
C THR A 72 -6.53 -9.77 6.21
N PRO A 73 -5.64 -9.93 7.21
CA PRO A 73 -4.77 -8.84 7.70
C PRO A 73 -3.99 -8.14 6.57
N ASP A 74 -3.54 -8.90 5.57
CA ASP A 74 -2.86 -8.37 4.39
C ASP A 74 -3.72 -7.44 3.54
N THR A 75 -5.01 -7.72 3.41
CA THR A 75 -5.96 -6.88 2.67
C THR A 75 -6.12 -5.52 3.35
N ILE A 76 -6.27 -5.51 4.67
CA ILE A 76 -6.41 -4.28 5.47
C ILE A 76 -5.14 -3.43 5.37
N LEU A 77 -3.97 -4.06 5.48
CA LEU A 77 -2.69 -3.37 5.35
C LEU A 77 -2.40 -2.89 3.93
N ARG A 78 -2.87 -3.63 2.91
CA ARG A 78 -2.81 -3.20 1.52
C ARG A 78 -3.64 -1.93 1.31
N TRP A 79 -4.87 -1.89 1.81
CA TRP A 79 -5.69 -0.67 1.76
C TRP A 79 -5.01 0.51 2.45
N HIS A 80 -4.35 0.28 3.59
CA HIS A 80 -3.58 1.32 4.26
C HIS A 80 -2.45 1.86 3.38
N ARG A 81 -1.69 0.98 2.71
CA ARG A 81 -0.62 1.40 1.77
C ARG A 81 -1.19 2.17 0.59
N GLU A 82 -2.34 1.76 0.06
CA GLU A 82 -3.01 2.44 -1.03
C GLU A 82 -3.49 3.85 -0.62
N LEU A 83 -4.01 4.00 0.60
CA LEU A 83 -4.38 5.31 1.14
C LEU A 83 -3.16 6.24 1.28
N ILE A 84 -2.03 5.69 1.73
CA ILE A 84 -0.76 6.45 1.76
C ILE A 84 -0.33 6.83 0.35
N ALA A 85 -0.36 5.88 -0.59
CA ALA A 85 0.02 6.15 -1.98
C ALA A 85 -0.84 7.24 -2.58
N ARG A 86 -2.17 7.19 -2.40
CA ARG A 86 -3.11 8.24 -2.84
C ARG A 86 -2.86 9.58 -2.17
N LYS A 87 -2.48 9.62 -0.88
CA LYS A 87 -2.11 10.87 -0.19
C LYS A 87 -0.88 11.52 -0.82
N TRP A 88 0.09 10.72 -1.23
CA TRP A 88 1.35 11.16 -1.83
C TRP A 88 1.32 11.15 -3.36
N ASP A 89 0.17 10.85 -3.95
CA ASP A 89 0.00 10.87 -5.39
C ASP A 89 -0.14 12.32 -5.85
N TYR A 90 1.01 12.94 -6.09
CA TYR A 90 1.10 14.28 -6.69
C TYR A 90 0.90 14.25 -8.20
N SER A 91 0.49 13.13 -8.81
CA SER A 91 0.33 13.00 -10.27
C SER A 91 -0.59 14.07 -10.86
N SER A 92 -1.67 14.45 -10.17
CA SER A 92 -2.57 15.54 -10.59
C SER A 92 -1.96 16.94 -10.48
N LYS A 93 -0.96 17.13 -9.60
CA LYS A 93 -0.21 18.39 -9.43
C LYS A 93 1.07 18.43 -10.25
N LYS A 94 1.45 17.32 -10.87
CA LYS A 94 2.64 17.22 -11.70
C LYS A 94 2.35 17.89 -13.03
N LYS A 95 2.94 19.07 -13.28
CA LYS A 95 3.04 19.61 -14.65
C LYS A 95 3.60 18.50 -15.53
N ARG A 96 2.98 18.20 -16.67
CA ARG A 96 3.53 17.27 -17.67
C ARG A 96 4.82 17.86 -18.21
N VAL A 97 5.93 17.64 -17.52
CA VAL A 97 7.28 17.94 -18.01
C VAL A 97 7.66 16.80 -18.95
N GLY A 98 6.96 16.74 -20.09
CA GLY A 98 7.43 15.96 -21.23
C GLY A 98 8.70 16.62 -21.80
N ARG A 99 9.38 15.93 -22.72
CA ARG A 99 10.48 16.52 -23.50
C ARG A 99 9.99 17.87 -24.03
N PRO A 100 10.63 19.00 -23.67
CA PRO A 100 10.23 20.29 -24.21
C PRO A 100 10.21 20.18 -25.73
N ARG A 101 9.11 20.61 -26.36
CA ARG A 101 8.98 20.61 -27.82
C ARG A 101 10.12 21.51 -28.33
N ILE A 102 11.14 20.89 -28.93
CA ILE A 102 12.21 21.63 -29.59
C ILE A 102 11.53 22.47 -30.67
N ARG A 103 11.70 23.79 -30.62
CA ARG A 103 11.13 24.70 -31.61
C ARG A 103 11.69 24.32 -32.99
N GLN A 104 10.84 24.32 -34.02
CA GLN A 104 11.26 23.89 -35.37
C GLN A 104 12.46 24.68 -35.89
N GLU A 105 12.60 25.94 -35.50
CA GLU A 105 13.77 26.80 -35.78
C GLU A 105 15.11 26.17 -35.33
N ILE A 106 15.13 25.46 -34.20
CA ILE A 106 16.34 24.78 -33.69
C ILE A 106 16.60 23.50 -34.48
N VAL A 107 15.55 22.82 -34.96
CA VAL A 107 15.67 21.59 -35.77
C VAL A 107 16.17 21.92 -37.19
N GLU A 108 15.75 23.05 -37.75
CA GLU A 108 16.19 23.55 -39.06
C GLU A 108 17.65 24.00 -39.07
N GLN A 109 18.16 24.50 -37.94
CA GLN A 109 19.56 24.91 -37.80
C GLN A 109 20.52 23.75 -37.53
N ILE A 110 20.03 22.51 -37.39
CA ILE A 110 20.90 21.32 -37.32
C ILE A 110 21.17 20.88 -38.76
N PRO A 111 22.35 21.17 -39.35
CA PRO A 111 22.71 20.58 -40.62
C PRO A 111 22.79 19.07 -40.42
N TYR A 112 21.88 18.33 -41.06
CA TYR A 112 21.93 16.89 -41.19
C TYR A 112 23.26 16.52 -41.86
N ARG A 113 24.28 16.22 -41.08
CA ARG A 113 25.53 15.66 -41.60
C ARG A 113 25.31 14.19 -41.95
N LYS A 114 24.57 13.93 -43.03
CA LYS A 114 24.75 12.73 -43.84
C LYS A 114 25.51 13.12 -45.10
N LYS A 115 26.82 13.30 -44.96
CA LYS A 115 27.70 13.06 -46.10
C LYS A 115 27.90 11.56 -46.18
N THR A 116 27.15 10.96 -47.09
CA THR A 116 27.51 9.75 -47.84
C THR A 116 29.04 9.65 -47.93
N GLN A 117 29.65 8.65 -47.30
CA GLN A 117 31.01 8.25 -47.65
C GLN A 117 30.91 7.35 -48.88
N PRO A 118 31.44 7.76 -50.05
CA PRO A 118 31.60 6.84 -51.15
C PRO A 118 32.85 5.99 -50.89
N ASN A 119 32.66 4.67 -50.95
CA ASN A 119 33.67 3.67 -51.33
C ASN A 119 34.84 3.43 -50.35
N SER A 120 34.69 2.42 -49.48
CA SER A 120 35.81 1.63 -48.98
C SER A 120 35.59 0.18 -49.41
N LYS A 121 36.47 -0.30 -50.28
CA LYS A 121 36.51 -1.66 -50.79
C LYS A 121 37.12 -2.54 -49.69
N HIS A 122 36.37 -3.49 -49.12
CA HIS A 122 37.01 -4.63 -48.43
C HIS A 122 36.14 -5.89 -48.36
N CYS A 123 36.64 -6.90 -49.08
CA CYS A 123 36.58 -8.36 -48.91
C CYS A 123 35.31 -9.04 -48.37
N LYS A 124 34.60 -9.68 -49.30
CA LYS A 124 33.71 -10.82 -49.05
C LYS A 124 34.51 -12.11 -49.32
N SER A 125 35.03 -12.77 -48.28
CA SER A 125 35.36 -14.19 -48.36
C SER A 125 34.22 -14.99 -47.74
N ARG A 126 33.65 -15.86 -48.58
CA ARG A 126 32.75 -16.94 -48.20
C ARG A 126 33.50 -17.94 -47.32
N GLY A 127 32.86 -18.41 -46.26
CA GLY A 127 33.19 -19.65 -45.57
C GLY A 127 31.90 -20.43 -45.36
N LEU A 128 31.72 -21.47 -46.17
CA LEU A 128 31.00 -22.68 -45.78
C LEU A 128 31.93 -23.48 -44.87
#